data_AF-A0A415ZLH7-F1
#
_entry.id   AF-A0A415ZLH7-F1
#
_cell.length_a   1.000
_cell.length_b   1.000
_cell.length_c   1.000
_cell.angle_alpha   90.00
_cell.angle_beta   90.00
_cell.angle_gamma   90.00
#
_symmetry.space_group_name_H-M   'P 1'
#
loop_
_entity.id
_entity.type
_entity.pdbx_description
1 polymer ?
#
loop_
_entity_poly.entity_id
_entity_poly.type
_entity_poly.pdbx_seq_one_letter_code
_entity_poly.pdbx_strand_id
1 'polypeptide(L)'
;MNRFRKILSAALASCMAVSALMMSAGAANIGTEAAREKVIYGSQAWTVNGAVTIQHSDGTVEPVPEFSALYPGWTVPKQAASVSSTALAEVADVGSHSISGYYRNVYLTQDVKYKPFYSFLGNGETVSAFAVTIPGSKYNLGIYNETAQQDAGWLPNLSKGDRVLLQTANGVYYSIRASVPLNMPIGYSRMKVAEAGEN
;
A
#
# COMPACT_ATOMS: atom_id res chain seq x y z
N MET A 1 -18.70 -27.26 -28.23
CA MET A 1 -18.24 -26.68 -26.94
C MET A 1 -17.34 -25.43 -27.10
N ASN A 2 -17.56 -24.55 -28.10
CA ASN A 2 -16.63 -23.41 -28.35
C ASN A 2 -17.25 -21.99 -28.33
N ARG A 3 -18.57 -21.85 -28.15
CA ARG A 3 -19.23 -20.52 -28.15
C ARG A 3 -19.44 -19.94 -26.75
N PHE A 4 -19.68 -20.77 -25.74
CA PHE A 4 -19.86 -20.32 -24.35
C PHE A 4 -18.58 -19.76 -23.69
N ARG A 5 -17.40 -20.34 -24.00
CA ARG A 5 -16.11 -19.81 -23.50
C ARG A 5 -15.75 -18.44 -24.08
N LYS A 6 -16.08 -18.17 -25.36
CA LYS A 6 -15.82 -16.87 -26.00
C LYS A 6 -16.68 -15.74 -25.42
N ILE A 7 -17.93 -16.02 -25.03
CA ILE A 7 -18.83 -15.02 -24.48
C ILE A 7 -18.42 -14.64 -23.04
N LEU A 8 -17.96 -15.61 -22.24
CA LEU A 8 -17.47 -15.35 -20.88
C LEU A 8 -16.18 -14.50 -20.88
N SER A 9 -15.25 -14.76 -21.81
CA SER A 9 -14.02 -13.96 -21.95
C SER A 9 -14.26 -12.54 -22.46
N ALA A 10 -15.25 -12.34 -23.33
CA ALA A 10 -15.62 -11.00 -23.81
C ALA A 10 -16.31 -10.16 -22.71
N ALA A 11 -17.13 -10.79 -21.86
CA ALA A 11 -17.80 -10.11 -20.75
C ALA A 11 -16.81 -9.65 -19.66
N LEU A 12 -15.84 -10.49 -19.25
CA LEU A 12 -14.80 -10.08 -18.28
C LEU A 12 -13.88 -8.98 -18.84
N ALA A 13 -13.48 -9.07 -20.11
CA ALA A 13 -12.69 -8.03 -20.76
C ALA A 13 -13.47 -6.70 -20.89
N SER A 14 -14.78 -6.78 -21.16
CA SER A 14 -15.64 -5.59 -21.18
C SER A 14 -15.84 -4.96 -19.80
N CYS A 15 -15.86 -5.76 -18.72
CA CYS A 15 -15.98 -5.23 -17.37
C CYS A 15 -14.70 -4.47 -16.97
N MET A 16 -13.51 -5.01 -17.28
CA MET A 16 -12.25 -4.29 -17.06
C MET A 16 -12.12 -3.03 -17.93
N ALA A 17 -12.59 -3.08 -19.18
CA ALA A 17 -12.58 -1.91 -20.07
C ALA A 17 -13.57 -0.82 -19.65
N VAL A 18 -14.76 -1.17 -19.14
CA VAL A 18 -15.74 -0.20 -18.64
C VAL A 18 -15.28 0.40 -17.31
N SER A 19 -14.65 -0.37 -16.42
CA SER A 19 -14.01 0.18 -15.22
C SER A 19 -12.86 1.13 -15.58
N ALA A 20 -12.02 0.80 -16.55
CA ALA A 20 -10.95 1.69 -17.01
C ALA A 20 -11.49 2.97 -17.69
N LEU A 21 -12.59 2.89 -18.45
CA LEU A 21 -13.18 4.04 -19.13
C LEU A 21 -13.90 4.99 -18.14
N MET A 22 -14.59 4.44 -17.13
CA MET A 22 -15.21 5.21 -16.05
C MET A 22 -14.17 5.88 -15.13
N MET A 23 -12.98 5.28 -15.00
CA MET A 23 -11.84 5.88 -14.28
C MET A 23 -11.09 6.93 -15.12
N SER A 24 -10.99 6.75 -16.45
CA SER A 24 -10.37 7.69 -17.37
C SER A 24 -11.12 9.02 -17.48
N ALA A 25 -12.45 9.02 -17.33
CA ALA A 25 -13.25 10.25 -17.37
C ALA A 25 -13.19 11.06 -16.05
N GLY A 26 -12.98 10.39 -14.92
CA GLY A 26 -12.84 11.04 -13.61
C GLY A 26 -11.50 11.77 -13.42
N ALA A 27 -10.45 11.36 -14.14
CA ALA A 27 -9.12 11.95 -14.05
C ALA A 27 -9.00 13.33 -14.73
N ALA A 28 -9.86 13.63 -15.70
CA ALA A 28 -9.71 14.83 -16.53
C ALA A 28 -10.13 16.16 -15.83
N ASN A 29 -10.82 16.12 -14.68
CA ASN A 29 -11.44 17.31 -14.07
C ASN A 29 -11.27 17.44 -12.54
N ILE A 30 -10.15 17.00 -11.98
CA ILE A 30 -9.89 17.15 -10.53
C ILE A 30 -9.04 18.41 -10.26
N GLY A 31 -9.71 19.55 -10.10
CA GLY A 31 -9.13 20.90 -10.05
C GLY A 31 -8.21 21.23 -8.87
N THR A 32 -7.90 20.31 -7.95
CA THR A 32 -6.96 20.54 -6.84
C THR A 32 -6.10 19.30 -6.54
N GLU A 33 -4.87 19.51 -6.05
CA GLU A 33 -3.94 18.44 -5.65
C GLU A 33 -4.53 17.54 -4.55
N ALA A 34 -5.24 18.14 -3.59
CA ALA A 34 -5.93 17.42 -2.51
C ALA A 34 -7.02 16.45 -3.01
N ALA A 35 -7.74 16.83 -4.08
CA ALA A 35 -8.76 15.96 -4.63
C ALA A 35 -8.14 14.81 -5.46
N ARG A 36 -7.01 15.04 -6.14
CA ARG A 36 -6.25 13.96 -6.78
C ARG A 36 -5.71 12.98 -5.75
N GLU A 37 -5.19 13.50 -4.66
CA GLU A 37 -4.69 12.70 -3.55
C GLU A 37 -5.76 11.81 -2.93
N LYS A 38 -6.98 12.33 -2.75
CA LYS A 38 -8.12 11.54 -2.26
C LYS A 38 -8.48 10.38 -3.20
N VAL A 39 -8.30 10.55 -4.51
CA VAL A 39 -8.51 9.48 -5.49
C VAL A 39 -7.39 8.45 -5.42
N ILE A 40 -6.14 8.90 -5.31
CA ILE A 40 -4.94 8.05 -5.28
C ILE A 40 -4.91 7.18 -4.02
N TYR A 41 -5.23 7.75 -2.86
CA TYR A 41 -5.32 7.00 -1.59
C TYR A 41 -6.73 6.53 -1.27
N GLY A 42 -7.55 6.35 -2.32
CA GLY A 42 -8.89 5.77 -2.23
C GLY A 42 -8.85 4.24 -2.12
N SER A 43 -9.84 3.59 -2.74
CA SER A 43 -10.03 2.14 -2.68
C SER A 43 -9.22 1.33 -3.70
N GLN A 44 -8.44 1.99 -4.57
CA GLN A 44 -7.66 1.32 -5.61
C GLN A 44 -6.23 1.05 -5.12
N ALA A 45 -5.82 -0.22 -5.10
CA ALA A 45 -4.44 -0.59 -4.84
C ALA A 45 -3.54 -0.22 -6.02
N TRP A 46 -2.31 0.21 -5.75
CA TRP A 46 -1.31 0.48 -6.78
C TRP A 46 0.12 0.31 -6.25
N THR A 47 1.04 0.06 -7.18
CA THR A 47 2.48 -0.07 -6.92
C THR A 47 3.27 0.84 -7.86
N VAL A 48 4.51 1.14 -7.50
CA VAL A 48 5.50 1.77 -8.38
C VAL A 48 6.61 0.76 -8.66
N ASN A 49 6.88 0.50 -9.94
CA ASN A 49 7.94 -0.41 -10.40
C ASN A 49 7.83 -1.83 -9.81
N GLY A 50 6.61 -2.33 -9.60
CA GLY A 50 6.36 -3.68 -9.10
C GLY A 50 6.81 -3.91 -7.66
N ALA A 51 7.06 -2.85 -6.88
CA ALA A 51 7.59 -2.96 -5.52
C ALA A 51 6.73 -3.81 -4.57
N VAL A 52 5.41 -3.84 -4.74
CA VAL A 52 4.49 -4.53 -3.83
C VAL A 52 3.54 -5.50 -4.53
N THR A 53 3.21 -6.59 -3.83
CA THR A 53 2.13 -7.52 -4.16
C THR A 53 1.28 -7.83 -2.92
N ILE A 54 0.07 -8.36 -3.12
CA ILE A 54 -0.79 -8.80 -2.01
C ILE A 54 -0.76 -10.32 -1.97
N GLN A 55 -0.46 -10.90 -0.81
CA GLN A 55 -0.74 -12.31 -0.54
C GLN A 55 -1.96 -12.41 0.37
N HIS A 56 -3.01 -13.04 -0.13
CA HIS A 56 -4.23 -13.28 0.63
C HIS A 56 -4.02 -14.36 1.68
N SER A 57 -4.90 -14.39 2.68
CA SER A 57 -4.85 -15.38 3.76
C SER A 57 -4.90 -16.86 3.31
N ASP A 58 -5.42 -17.13 2.11
CA ASP A 58 -5.44 -18.47 1.48
C ASP A 58 -4.12 -18.84 0.77
N GLY A 59 -3.14 -17.94 0.81
CA GLY A 59 -1.82 -18.09 0.19
C GLY A 59 -1.75 -17.64 -1.27
N THR A 60 -2.88 -17.24 -1.89
CA THR A 60 -2.87 -16.73 -3.26
C THR A 60 -2.17 -15.36 -3.33
N VAL A 61 -1.37 -15.15 -4.38
CA VAL A 61 -0.65 -13.90 -4.60
C VAL A 61 -1.33 -13.14 -5.74
N GLU A 62 -1.80 -11.93 -5.43
CA GLU A 62 -2.41 -11.00 -6.36
C GLU A 62 -1.38 -9.91 -6.76
N PRO A 63 -1.11 -9.75 -8.07
CA PRO A 63 -0.28 -8.65 -8.54
C PRO A 63 -1.03 -7.32 -8.37
N VAL A 64 -0.31 -6.30 -7.90
CA VAL A 64 -0.85 -4.94 -7.76
C VAL A 64 -0.58 -4.16 -9.06
N PRO A 65 -1.57 -3.44 -9.62
CA PRO A 65 -1.38 -2.68 -10.85
C PRO A 65 -0.42 -1.49 -10.65
N GLU A 66 0.32 -1.16 -11.72
CA GLU A 66 1.20 0.01 -11.73
C GLU A 66 0.42 1.33 -11.62
N PHE A 67 0.93 2.25 -10.80
CA PHE A 67 0.35 3.59 -10.64
C PHE A 67 0.18 4.31 -11.99
N SER A 68 1.19 4.24 -12.85
CA SER A 68 1.19 4.89 -14.17
C SER A 68 0.15 4.29 -15.13
N ALA A 69 -0.23 3.03 -14.94
CA ALA A 69 -1.28 2.38 -15.71
C ALA A 69 -2.68 2.82 -15.26
N LEU A 70 -2.87 3.02 -13.94
CA LEU A 70 -4.13 3.47 -13.36
C LEU A 70 -4.37 4.97 -13.52
N TYR A 71 -3.29 5.75 -13.45
CA TYR A 71 -3.33 7.21 -13.52
C TYR A 71 -2.33 7.74 -14.56
N PRO A 72 -2.60 7.56 -15.87
CA PRO A 72 -1.68 7.99 -16.92
C PRO A 72 -1.41 9.50 -16.87
N GLY A 73 -0.14 9.88 -16.91
CA GLY A 73 0.31 11.28 -16.85
C GLY A 73 0.23 11.93 -15.47
N TRP A 74 -0.20 11.19 -14.45
CA TRP A 74 -0.20 11.67 -13.07
C TRP A 74 1.14 11.36 -12.41
N THR A 75 1.48 12.16 -11.40
CA THR A 75 2.62 11.89 -10.53
C THR A 75 2.12 11.39 -9.19
N VAL A 76 2.87 10.47 -8.59
CA VAL A 76 2.61 10.04 -7.21
C VAL A 76 2.75 11.29 -6.31
N PRO A 77 1.75 11.59 -5.46
CA PRO A 77 1.80 12.76 -4.61
C PRO A 77 3.05 12.72 -3.75
N LYS A 78 3.85 13.77 -3.78
CA LYS A 78 4.93 13.91 -2.81
C LYS A 78 4.30 14.15 -1.46
N GLN A 79 4.68 13.36 -0.47
CA GLN A 79 4.27 13.67 0.89
C GLN A 79 4.96 14.97 1.28
N ALA A 80 4.17 16.01 1.53
CA ALA A 80 4.68 17.24 2.13
C ALA A 80 5.46 16.86 3.38
N ALA A 81 6.69 17.36 3.51
CA ALA A 81 7.64 17.04 4.56
C ALA A 81 7.01 17.22 5.96
N SER A 82 6.30 16.19 6.40
CA SER A 82 5.73 16.05 7.74
C SER A 82 6.65 15.17 8.59
N VAL A 83 7.69 14.60 7.97
CA VAL A 83 8.98 14.40 8.61
C VAL A 83 9.59 15.78 8.84
N SER A 84 9.17 16.44 9.92
CA SER A 84 10.01 17.44 10.57
C SER A 84 11.43 16.85 10.67
N SER A 85 12.47 17.66 10.53
CA SER A 85 13.86 17.23 10.69
C SER A 85 14.13 16.49 12.02
N THR A 86 13.22 16.59 13.00
CA THR A 86 13.16 15.75 14.21
C THR A 86 12.71 14.31 13.99
N ALA A 87 11.88 14.02 12.99
CA ALA A 87 11.53 12.65 12.60
C ALA A 87 12.67 11.99 11.82
N LEU A 88 13.50 12.74 11.08
CA LEU A 88 14.78 12.23 10.56
C LEU A 88 15.80 11.97 11.68
N ALA A 89 15.75 12.72 12.78
CA ALA A 89 16.59 12.52 13.96
C ALA A 89 16.09 11.38 14.88
N GLU A 90 14.77 11.21 15.06
CA GLU A 90 14.19 10.00 15.66
C GLU A 90 14.43 8.78 14.77
N VAL A 91 14.36 8.92 13.43
CA VAL A 91 14.73 7.87 12.46
C VAL A 91 16.24 7.61 12.46
N ALA A 92 17.08 8.59 12.80
CA ALA A 92 18.52 8.39 13.00
C ALA A 92 18.87 7.77 14.37
N ASP A 93 17.99 7.90 15.37
CA ASP A 93 18.07 7.21 16.68
C ASP A 93 17.47 5.78 16.61
N VAL A 94 16.71 5.48 15.54
CA VAL A 94 16.22 4.16 15.15
C VAL A 94 17.38 3.39 14.49
N GLY A 95 18.42 3.12 15.27
CA GLY A 95 19.53 2.25 14.87
C GLY A 95 18.98 0.96 14.25
N SER A 96 19.52 0.58 13.09
CA SER A 96 19.29 -0.67 12.36
C SER A 96 18.14 -1.53 12.91
N HIS A 97 16.88 -1.16 12.66
CA HIS A 97 15.79 -2.03 13.04
C HIS A 97 15.88 -3.26 12.14
N SER A 98 16.18 -4.40 12.75
CA SER A 98 16.22 -5.69 12.05
C SER A 98 14.88 -5.87 11.34
N ILE A 99 14.92 -6.17 10.03
CA ILE A 99 13.71 -6.36 9.20
C ILE A 99 12.74 -7.34 9.86
N SER A 100 13.28 -8.37 10.53
CA SER A 100 12.54 -9.35 11.31
C SER A 100 12.30 -8.92 12.75
N GLY A 101 11.11 -9.22 13.26
CA GLY A 101 10.77 -9.14 14.68
C GLY A 101 9.90 -7.96 15.09
N TYR A 102 9.46 -7.11 14.16
CA TYR A 102 8.48 -6.08 14.49
C TYR A 102 7.13 -6.75 14.78
N TYR A 103 6.68 -6.65 16.03
CA TYR A 103 5.37 -7.15 16.46
C TYR A 103 4.82 -6.28 17.59
N ARG A 104 4.08 -5.22 17.24
CA ARG A 104 3.61 -4.20 18.21
C ARG A 104 2.18 -3.76 17.95
N ASN A 105 1.57 -3.14 18.97
CA ASN A 105 0.28 -2.48 18.83
C ASN A 105 0.49 -1.11 18.15
N VAL A 106 -0.29 -0.84 17.12
CA VAL A 106 -0.30 0.42 16.36
C VAL A 106 -1.72 0.97 16.38
N TYR A 107 -1.89 2.25 16.70
CA TYR A 107 -3.20 2.89 16.68
C TYR A 107 -3.52 3.35 15.26
N LEU A 108 -4.52 2.73 14.64
CA LEU A 108 -4.92 3.05 13.27
C LEU A 108 -5.99 4.15 13.26
N THR A 109 -5.73 5.20 12.50
CA THR A 109 -6.67 6.30 12.25
C THR A 109 -7.15 6.27 10.80
N GLN A 110 -8.04 7.19 10.41
CA GLN A 110 -8.48 7.33 9.02
C GLN A 110 -7.51 8.17 8.16
N ASP A 111 -6.51 8.79 8.79
CA ASP A 111 -5.53 9.60 8.09
C ASP A 111 -4.48 8.71 7.42
N VAL A 112 -4.47 8.70 6.09
CA VAL A 112 -3.53 7.94 5.26
C VAL A 112 -2.10 8.49 5.31
N LYS A 113 -1.91 9.72 5.82
CA LYS A 113 -0.60 10.37 6.00
C LYS A 113 -0.06 10.27 7.43
N TYR A 114 -0.72 9.47 8.27
CA TYR A 114 -0.28 9.30 9.65
C TYR A 114 1.17 8.77 9.72
N LYS A 115 1.88 9.16 10.79
CA LYS A 115 3.28 8.79 11.06
C LYS A 115 3.52 7.30 10.77
N PRO A 116 4.60 6.92 10.07
CA PRO A 116 4.92 5.52 9.87
C PRO A 116 5.06 4.82 11.23
N PHE A 117 4.55 3.59 11.33
CA PHE A 117 4.64 2.81 12.57
C PHE A 117 5.91 1.97 12.63
N TYR A 118 6.55 1.77 11.48
CA TYR A 118 7.79 1.03 11.34
C TYR A 118 8.58 1.50 10.13
N SER A 119 9.89 1.54 10.28
CA SER A 119 10.83 1.87 9.21
C SER A 119 12.07 0.99 9.35
N PHE A 120 12.66 0.61 8.23
CA PHE A 120 13.80 -0.30 8.20
C PHE A 120 14.64 -0.12 6.94
N LEU A 121 15.89 -0.56 7.00
CA LEU A 121 16.79 -0.62 5.85
C LEU A 121 16.55 -1.92 5.08
N GLY A 122 16.21 -1.83 3.81
CA GLY A 122 16.07 -3.00 2.93
C GLY A 122 17.40 -3.73 2.76
N ASN A 123 17.34 -5.06 2.69
CA ASN A 123 18.50 -5.93 2.49
C ASN A 123 18.51 -6.63 1.12
N GLY A 124 17.49 -6.39 0.28
CA GLY A 124 17.33 -7.08 -1.00
C GLY A 124 16.29 -8.22 -0.96
N GLU A 125 15.87 -8.63 0.24
CA GLU A 125 14.87 -9.69 0.43
C GLU A 125 13.44 -9.14 0.38
N THR A 126 12.50 -10.06 0.24
CA THR A 126 11.07 -9.74 0.32
C THR A 126 10.63 -9.62 1.77
N VAL A 127 9.97 -8.53 2.10
CA VAL A 127 9.44 -8.24 3.43
C VAL A 127 7.93 -8.33 3.42
N SER A 128 7.36 -9.04 4.39
CA SER A 128 5.93 -9.10 4.61
C SER A 128 5.50 -8.10 5.68
N ALA A 129 4.45 -7.33 5.40
CA ALA A 129 3.82 -6.42 6.35
C ALA A 129 2.32 -6.71 6.43
N PHE A 130 1.79 -6.90 7.64
CA PHE A 130 0.40 -7.29 7.83
C PHE A 130 -0.15 -7.00 9.23
N ALA A 131 -1.47 -6.99 9.33
CA ALA A 131 -2.19 -6.92 10.60
C ALA A 131 -2.56 -8.32 11.11
N VAL A 132 -2.16 -8.63 12.35
CA VAL A 132 -2.53 -9.84 13.10
C VAL A 132 -3.87 -9.67 13.82
N THR A 133 -4.19 -8.45 14.26
CA THR A 133 -5.53 -8.06 14.71
C THR A 133 -5.90 -6.76 14.03
N ILE A 134 -7.17 -6.47 13.83
CA ILE A 134 -7.64 -5.20 13.26
C ILE A 134 -8.85 -4.68 14.06
N PRO A 135 -9.04 -3.36 14.17
CA PRO A 135 -10.15 -2.76 14.91
C PRO A 135 -11.52 -2.96 14.24
N GLY A 136 -11.54 -3.17 12.92
CA GLY A 136 -12.74 -3.42 12.12
C GLY A 136 -12.59 -4.66 11.26
N SER A 137 -13.14 -4.63 10.05
CA SER A 137 -12.98 -5.71 9.06
C SER A 137 -11.89 -5.45 8.04
N LYS A 138 -11.50 -4.18 7.87
CA LYS A 138 -10.56 -3.72 6.83
C LYS A 138 -9.54 -2.71 7.37
N TYR A 139 -8.35 -2.72 6.78
CA TYR A 139 -7.29 -1.75 7.03
C TYR A 139 -6.56 -1.43 5.72
N ASN A 140 -5.72 -0.40 5.73
CA ASN A 140 -4.90 0.01 4.60
C ASN A 140 -3.42 -0.03 4.99
N LEU A 141 -2.56 -0.28 4.02
CA LEU A 141 -1.11 -0.13 4.14
C LEU A 141 -0.56 0.80 3.06
N GLY A 142 0.34 1.69 3.47
CA GLY A 142 1.14 2.51 2.57
C GLY A 142 2.61 2.21 2.76
N ILE A 143 3.35 2.10 1.65
CA ILE A 143 4.79 1.87 1.64
C ILE A 143 5.46 3.10 1.05
N TYR A 144 6.37 3.69 1.80
CA TYR A 144 7.15 4.84 1.37
C TYR A 144 8.62 4.46 1.19
N ASN A 145 9.18 4.80 0.03
CA ASN A 145 10.61 4.72 -0.23
C ASN A 145 11.23 6.06 0.15
N GLU A 146 11.90 6.08 1.30
CA GLU A 146 12.48 7.28 1.89
C GLU A 146 13.66 7.80 1.07
N THR A 147 14.41 6.91 0.43
CA THR A 147 15.53 7.27 -0.45
C THR A 147 15.05 7.96 -1.73
N ALA A 148 13.97 7.47 -2.34
CA ALA A 148 13.36 8.08 -3.52
C ALA A 148 12.44 9.27 -3.19
N GLN A 149 12.16 9.49 -1.89
CA GLN A 149 11.16 10.44 -1.39
C GLN A 149 9.81 10.32 -2.10
N GLN A 150 9.34 9.08 -2.25
CA GLN A 150 8.13 8.75 -2.98
C GLN A 150 7.48 7.49 -2.42
N ASP A 151 6.15 7.42 -2.50
CA ASP A 151 5.42 6.19 -2.21
C ASP A 151 5.73 5.07 -3.22
N ALA A 152 6.09 3.91 -2.69
CA ALA A 152 6.31 2.70 -3.46
C ALA A 152 5.00 1.92 -3.70
N GLY A 153 3.97 2.13 -2.86
CA GLY A 153 2.67 1.53 -3.07
C GLY A 153 1.62 1.92 -2.03
N TRP A 154 0.36 1.75 -2.42
CA TRP A 154 -0.82 1.91 -1.57
C TRP A 154 -1.73 0.69 -1.71
N LEU A 155 -2.10 0.09 -0.58
CA LEU A 155 -2.84 -1.16 -0.52
C LEU A 155 -4.03 -0.99 0.43
N PRO A 156 -5.18 -0.52 -0.09
CA PRO A 156 -6.38 -0.29 0.70
C PRO A 156 -7.22 -1.55 0.86
N ASN A 157 -8.13 -1.54 1.84
CA ASN A 157 -9.15 -2.58 2.03
C ASN A 157 -8.60 -4.01 2.22
N LEU A 158 -7.43 -4.12 2.83
CA LEU A 158 -6.84 -5.38 3.26
C LEU A 158 -7.67 -5.99 4.40
N SER A 159 -7.81 -7.30 4.39
CA SER A 159 -8.47 -8.08 5.44
C SER A 159 -7.44 -8.57 6.45
N LYS A 160 -7.90 -8.94 7.65
CA LYS A 160 -7.03 -9.62 8.61
C LYS A 160 -6.35 -10.84 7.96
N GLY A 161 -5.03 -10.93 8.07
CA GLY A 161 -4.24 -12.02 7.52
C GLY A 161 -3.75 -11.80 6.08
N ASP A 162 -4.28 -10.81 5.35
CA ASP A 162 -3.71 -10.40 4.08
C ASP A 162 -2.35 -9.73 4.33
N ARG A 163 -1.37 -10.09 3.52
CA ARG A 163 0.02 -9.64 3.62
C ARG A 163 0.38 -8.80 2.43
N VAL A 164 1.08 -7.71 2.69
CA VAL A 164 1.78 -6.94 1.66
C VAL A 164 3.18 -7.48 1.56
N LEU A 165 3.54 -8.02 0.40
CA LEU A 165 4.90 -8.47 0.11
C LEU A 165 5.61 -7.33 -0.62
N LEU A 166 6.62 -6.75 0.02
CA LEU A 166 7.46 -5.68 -0.48
C LEU A 166 8.80 -6.26 -0.94
N GLN A 167 9.12 -6.11 -2.22
CA GLN A 167 10.46 -6.39 -2.73
C GLN A 167 11.38 -5.23 -2.34
N THR A 168 12.30 -5.48 -1.41
CA THR A 168 13.24 -4.44 -0.97
C THR A 168 14.48 -4.40 -1.84
N ALA A 169 15.09 -3.23 -1.96
CA ALA A 169 16.44 -3.07 -2.49
C ALA A 169 17.43 -2.88 -1.33
N ASN A 170 18.63 -3.46 -1.47
CA ASN A 170 19.67 -3.35 -0.45
C ASN A 170 20.10 -1.88 -0.28
N GLY A 171 20.12 -1.40 0.96
CA GLY A 171 20.52 -0.03 1.31
C GLY A 171 19.45 1.04 1.04
N VAL A 172 18.25 0.65 0.60
CA VAL A 172 17.11 1.57 0.46
C VAL A 172 16.30 1.58 1.75
N TYR A 173 15.97 2.77 2.24
CA TYR A 173 15.20 2.92 3.48
C TYR A 173 13.70 2.96 3.17
N TYR A 174 12.93 2.11 3.86
CA TYR A 174 11.49 1.98 3.67
C TYR A 174 10.74 2.29 4.96
N SER A 175 9.59 2.94 4.82
CA SER A 175 8.67 3.26 5.91
C SER A 175 7.29 2.71 5.61
N ILE A 176 6.66 2.11 6.62
CA ILE A 176 5.32 1.53 6.53
C ILE A 176 4.36 2.33 7.40
N ARG A 177 3.25 2.72 6.79
CA ARG A 177 2.11 3.34 7.47
C ARG A 177 0.87 2.48 7.36
N ALA A 178 0.00 2.58 8.35
CA ALA A 178 -1.26 1.88 8.39
C ALA A 178 -2.38 2.85 8.77
N SER A 179 -3.54 2.64 8.16
CA SER A 179 -4.75 3.39 8.47
C SER A 179 -5.97 2.48 8.34
N VAL A 180 -7.15 2.99 8.66
CA VAL A 180 -8.43 2.35 8.38
C VAL A 180 -9.20 3.14 7.33
N PRO A 181 -10.03 2.49 6.49
CA PRO A 181 -10.96 3.20 5.59
C PRO A 181 -11.88 4.18 6.33
N LEU A 182 -12.40 5.19 5.63
CA LEU A 182 -13.23 6.29 6.19
C LEU A 182 -14.48 5.82 6.98
N ASN A 183 -14.96 4.60 6.74
CA ASN A 183 -16.13 4.03 7.41
C ASN A 183 -15.80 2.84 8.33
N MET A 184 -14.52 2.67 8.68
CA MET A 184 -14.06 1.60 9.57
C MET A 184 -13.73 2.16 10.96
N PRO A 185 -13.93 1.37 12.03
CA PRO A 185 -13.52 1.75 13.38
C PRO A 185 -12.02 2.05 13.44
N ILE A 186 -11.66 3.18 14.05
CA ILE A 186 -10.29 3.47 14.47
C ILE A 186 -9.96 2.66 15.73
N GLY A 187 -8.68 2.37 15.96
CA GLY A 187 -8.28 1.66 17.17
C GLY A 187 -6.95 0.92 17.05
N TYR A 188 -6.59 0.20 18.11
CA TYR A 188 -5.35 -0.56 18.13
C TYR A 188 -5.43 -1.82 17.25
N SER A 189 -4.40 -1.97 16.43
CA SER A 189 -4.12 -3.11 15.57
C SER A 189 -2.79 -3.71 15.97
N ARG A 190 -2.69 -5.04 16.03
CA ARG A 190 -1.41 -5.73 16.21
C ARG A 190 -0.78 -5.88 14.83
N MET A 191 0.31 -5.16 14.58
CA MET A 191 1.01 -5.16 13.29
C MET A 191 2.27 -6.02 13.36
N LYS A 192 2.56 -6.75 12.27
CA LYS A 192 3.79 -7.53 12.11
C LYS A 192 4.52 -7.11 10.84
N VAL A 193 5.84 -6.96 10.94
CA VAL A 193 6.75 -6.81 9.79
C VAL A 193 7.89 -7.80 9.98
N ALA A 194 8.13 -8.62 8.97
CA ALA A 194 9.16 -9.66 8.97
C ALA A 194 9.53 -10.07 7.55
N GLU A 195 10.67 -10.71 7.38
CA GLU A 195 11.05 -11.33 6.10
C GLU A 195 9.99 -12.36 5.67
N ALA A 196 9.74 -12.45 4.37
CA ALA A 196 8.74 -13.35 3.83
C ALA A 196 9.11 -14.81 4.14
N GLY A 197 8.17 -15.58 4.71
CA GLY A 197 8.39 -16.96 5.14
C GLY A 197 8.48 -17.13 6.66
N GLU A 198 8.63 -16.05 7.43
CA GLU A 198 8.54 -16.09 8.88
C GLU A 198 7.08 -15.99 9.35
N ASN A 199 6.60 -17.05 10.00
CA ASN A 199 5.22 -17.14 10.53
C ASN A 199 5.02 -16.37 11.83
#